data_AF-A0A498FP03-F1
#
_entry.id   AF-A0A498FP03-F1
#
_cell.length_a   1.000
_cell.length_b   1.000
_cell.length_c   1.000
_cell.angle_alpha   90.00
_cell.angle_beta   90.00
_cell.angle_gamma   90.00
#
_symmetry.space_group_name_H-M   'P 1'
#
loop_
_entity.id
_entity.type
_entity.pdbx_description
1 polymer ?
#
loop_
_entity_poly.entity_id
_entity_poly.type
_entity_poly.pdbx_seq_one_letter_code
_entity_poly.pdbx_strand_id
1 'polypeptide(L)'
;MASRQGGSGDAEPLGPGSTERRTASTTAAASREDDVRPRSPPESPARRRARAGRSDRSADYRSIDSHRGGESAARTPEDPPVRDPSLYALTDHFRERLEQPGRYVSTRTVSDAIREGQLRWNSTDGWRFALVEGGVRFVVVVGDTETNSPVVVTGWTEVADREAALEASRWDGVDVDTIAVRAALSEAASTPIPDRIRPRTVTRPFEVGEHRLETEPGEPFVRCTDCGCRFRSKEGITSRRCRQRSPGR
;
A
#
# COMPACT_ATOMS: atom_id res chain seq x y z
N MET A 1 -48.44 -53.74 28.25
CA MET A 1 -47.46 -54.51 29.06
C MET A 1 -46.18 -53.69 29.14
N ALA A 2 -45.65 -53.53 30.38
CA ALA A 2 -44.31 -53.08 30.85
C ALA A 2 -43.62 -51.89 30.11
N SER A 3 -43.35 -50.70 30.67
CA SER A 3 -42.64 -50.27 31.91
C SER A 3 -41.15 -50.59 32.00
N ARG A 4 -40.32 -49.53 31.99
CA ARG A 4 -39.21 -49.14 32.91
C ARG A 4 -38.44 -47.96 32.26
N GLN A 5 -38.44 -46.72 32.77
CA GLN A 5 -38.00 -46.12 34.04
C GLN A 5 -36.48 -46.11 34.31
N GLY A 6 -35.99 -44.91 34.66
CA GLY A 6 -34.80 -44.63 35.48
C GLY A 6 -33.62 -44.01 34.71
N GLY A 7 -33.08 -42.84 35.05
CA GLY A 7 -33.30 -41.96 36.19
C GLY A 7 -32.31 -40.78 36.15
N SER A 8 -32.74 -39.68 36.77
CA SER A 8 -32.05 -38.40 36.93
C SER A 8 -30.90 -38.46 37.94
N GLY A 9 -29.92 -37.56 37.78
CA GLY A 9 -28.94 -37.20 38.80
C GLY A 9 -28.72 -35.69 38.78
N ASP A 10 -29.27 -35.02 39.79
CA ASP A 10 -29.26 -33.60 40.07
C ASP A 10 -27.97 -33.11 40.76
N ALA A 11 -27.77 -31.79 40.68
CA ALA A 11 -27.04 -30.89 41.59
C ALA A 11 -25.49 -30.95 41.57
N GLU A 12 -24.73 -29.84 41.57
CA GLU A 12 -24.95 -28.49 42.10
C GLU A 12 -24.28 -27.39 41.24
N PRO A 13 -24.84 -26.17 41.24
CA PRO A 13 -24.15 -24.94 40.89
C PRO A 13 -23.65 -24.21 42.16
N LEU A 14 -22.36 -23.89 42.21
CA LEU A 14 -21.75 -23.00 43.22
C LEU A 14 -20.82 -22.04 42.45
N GLY A 15 -20.89 -20.72 42.52
CA GLY A 15 -21.77 -19.78 43.19
C GLY A 15 -21.27 -18.37 42.81
N PRO A 16 -22.12 -17.33 42.85
CA PRO A 16 -21.71 -15.94 42.66
C PRO A 16 -21.35 -15.32 44.02
N GLY A 17 -20.32 -14.49 44.04
CA GLY A 17 -19.98 -13.65 45.19
C GLY A 17 -18.73 -12.85 44.88
N SER A 18 -18.53 -11.63 45.36
CA SER A 18 -19.43 -10.66 45.97
C SER A 18 -18.73 -9.31 45.76
N THR A 19 -19.52 -8.26 45.66
CA THR A 19 -19.12 -6.86 45.79
C THR A 19 -18.32 -6.63 47.08
N GLU A 20 -17.28 -5.78 47.04
CA GLU A 20 -17.19 -4.63 47.96
C GLU A 20 -16.14 -3.58 47.57
N ARG A 21 -16.55 -2.33 47.77
CA ARG A 21 -15.77 -1.09 47.72
C ARG A 21 -14.83 -0.99 48.92
N ARG A 22 -13.70 -0.29 48.75
CA ARG A 22 -13.25 0.83 49.62
C ARG A 22 -11.98 1.46 49.04
N THR A 23 -12.09 2.70 48.55
CA THR A 23 -11.75 4.00 49.19
C THR A 23 -10.29 4.40 49.07
N ALA A 24 -10.14 5.65 48.65
CA ALA A 24 -8.92 6.40 48.45
C ALA A 24 -8.02 6.47 49.70
N SER A 25 -6.73 6.70 49.45
CA SER A 25 -5.90 7.54 50.30
C SER A 25 -4.95 8.36 49.43
N THR A 26 -5.33 9.62 49.32
CA THR A 26 -4.52 10.80 49.02
C THR A 26 -3.43 11.02 50.06
N THR A 27 -2.27 11.48 49.64
CA THR A 27 -1.43 12.55 50.23
C THR A 27 -0.32 12.84 49.20
N ALA A 28 -0.27 13.99 48.53
CA ALA A 28 0.14 15.32 49.02
C ALA A 28 1.62 15.31 49.48
N ALA A 29 2.52 16.22 49.10
CA ALA A 29 2.45 17.46 48.34
C ALA A 29 3.88 17.97 48.08
N ALA A 30 3.95 18.96 47.17
CA ALA A 30 4.75 20.19 47.27
C ALA A 30 6.29 20.09 47.24
N SER A 31 6.91 20.50 46.14
CA SER A 31 7.38 21.89 45.85
C SER A 31 8.90 21.94 46.14
N ARG A 32 9.78 22.54 45.34
CA ARG A 32 9.89 23.93 44.87
C ARG A 32 11.02 23.99 43.81
N GLU A 33 10.89 24.81 42.76
CA GLU A 33 11.65 26.07 42.51
C GLU A 33 13.18 25.83 42.43
N ASP A 34 13.98 26.35 41.52
CA ASP A 34 13.90 27.35 40.46
C ASP A 34 15.27 27.21 39.76
N ASP A 35 15.37 27.23 38.44
CA ASP A 35 16.50 27.94 37.81
C ASP A 35 16.19 28.26 36.34
N VAL A 36 15.82 29.52 36.16
CA VAL A 36 15.65 30.22 34.89
C VAL A 36 17.03 30.69 34.44
N ARG A 37 17.46 30.34 33.21
CA ARG A 37 18.34 31.20 32.38
C ARG A 37 18.24 30.85 30.88
N PRO A 38 18.52 31.80 29.98
CA PRO A 38 17.56 32.16 28.93
C PRO A 38 17.93 31.60 27.55
N ARG A 39 16.88 31.40 26.75
CA ARG A 39 16.95 31.10 25.32
C ARG A 39 17.55 32.28 24.54
N SER A 40 18.59 32.00 23.76
CA SER A 40 19.12 32.93 22.75
C SER A 40 18.07 33.23 21.68
N PRO A 41 17.89 34.50 21.25
CA PRO A 41 16.99 34.83 20.16
C PRO A 41 17.55 34.43 18.79
N PRO A 42 16.69 34.10 17.80
CA PRO A 42 17.12 33.80 16.44
C PRO A 42 17.56 35.08 15.69
N GLU A 43 18.67 34.99 14.96
CA GLU A 43 19.18 36.05 14.09
C GLU A 43 18.18 36.40 12.98
N SER A 44 17.88 37.69 12.82
CA SER A 44 17.00 38.21 11.78
C SER A 44 17.71 38.32 10.41
N PRO A 45 17.02 38.15 9.26
CA PRO A 45 17.64 37.96 7.93
C PRO A 45 18.22 39.23 7.26
N ALA A 46 18.36 40.34 7.97
CA ALA A 46 18.52 41.67 7.39
C ALA A 46 19.97 42.22 7.36
N ARG A 47 21.00 41.37 7.49
CA ARG A 47 22.42 41.81 7.45
C ARG A 47 23.34 40.98 6.54
N ARG A 48 22.83 40.52 5.38
CA ARG A 48 23.67 39.88 4.35
C ARG A 48 23.55 40.54 2.96
N ARG A 49 23.34 41.87 2.92
CA ARG A 49 23.40 42.68 1.70
C ARG A 49 24.03 44.04 1.99
N ALA A 50 25.36 44.13 2.00
CA ALA A 50 26.15 45.30 1.65
C ALA A 50 27.66 44.99 1.82
N ARG A 51 28.46 45.34 0.80
CA ARG A 51 29.89 45.00 0.55
C ARG A 51 30.07 43.61 -0.07
N ALA A 52 30.58 43.43 -1.29
CA ALA A 52 31.41 44.29 -2.11
C ALA A 52 30.98 44.20 -3.59
N GLY A 53 30.88 45.34 -4.23
CA GLY A 53 30.79 45.43 -5.68
C GLY A 53 32.17 45.41 -6.33
N ARG A 54 32.17 44.88 -7.55
CA ARG A 54 32.81 45.44 -8.74
C ARG A 54 34.34 45.38 -8.85
N SER A 55 34.80 44.48 -9.71
CA SER A 55 35.90 44.76 -10.63
C SER A 55 35.64 44.09 -11.98
N ASP A 56 35.42 44.96 -12.96
CA ASP A 56 35.42 44.73 -14.40
C ASP A 56 36.78 44.20 -14.86
N ARG A 57 36.81 43.18 -15.74
CA ARG A 57 37.81 43.09 -16.81
C ARG A 57 37.41 42.08 -17.88
N SER A 58 37.41 42.63 -19.08
CA SER A 58 37.07 42.07 -20.38
C SER A 58 38.03 40.98 -20.85
N ALA A 59 37.49 40.11 -21.72
CA ALA A 59 38.15 39.32 -22.77
C ALA A 59 39.16 38.24 -22.37
N ASP A 60 38.71 36.98 -22.44
CA ASP A 60 39.34 35.97 -23.29
C ASP A 60 38.34 34.84 -23.59
N TYR A 61 37.76 34.91 -24.79
CA TYR A 61 36.97 33.84 -25.39
C TYR A 61 37.94 32.74 -25.84
N ARG A 62 38.34 31.86 -24.92
CA ARG A 62 38.91 30.56 -25.28
C ARG A 62 37.79 29.53 -25.18
N SER A 63 37.27 29.22 -26.36
CA SER A 63 36.47 28.02 -26.64
C SER A 63 37.19 26.81 -26.04
N ILE A 64 36.74 26.38 -24.87
CA ILE A 64 37.09 25.07 -24.34
C ILE A 64 36.27 24.10 -25.19
N ASP A 65 36.96 23.36 -26.04
CA ASP A 65 36.45 22.17 -26.71
C ASP A 65 35.64 21.33 -25.73
N SER A 66 34.31 21.40 -25.86
CA SER A 66 33.34 20.51 -25.22
C SER A 66 33.37 19.11 -25.89
N HIS A 67 34.56 18.58 -26.15
CA HIS A 67 34.79 17.23 -26.63
C HIS A 67 35.37 16.37 -25.51
N ARG A 68 34.52 16.09 -24.51
CA ARG A 68 34.57 14.89 -23.67
C ARG A 68 33.30 14.73 -22.83
N GLY A 69 32.14 14.82 -23.49
CA GLY A 69 30.99 14.04 -23.03
C GLY A 69 31.31 12.60 -23.42
N GLY A 70 31.83 11.81 -22.48
CA GLY A 70 31.95 10.37 -22.70
C GLY A 70 30.58 9.87 -23.13
N GLU A 71 30.52 9.17 -24.26
CA GLU A 71 29.33 8.41 -24.65
C GLU A 71 29.04 7.47 -23.49
N SER A 72 28.09 7.84 -22.63
CA SER A 72 27.46 6.87 -21.74
C SER A 72 26.99 5.77 -22.67
N ALA A 73 27.60 4.59 -22.55
CA ALA A 73 27.23 3.44 -23.37
C ALA A 73 25.69 3.35 -23.41
N ALA A 74 25.12 3.16 -24.60
CA ALA A 74 23.68 3.04 -24.75
C ALA A 74 23.19 1.95 -23.80
N ARG A 75 22.24 2.29 -22.94
CA ARG A 75 21.70 1.37 -21.93
C ARG A 75 21.01 0.20 -22.64
N THR A 76 21.08 -0.99 -22.07
CA THR A 76 20.29 -2.14 -22.51
C THR A 76 19.09 -2.35 -21.56
N PRO A 77 18.08 -3.13 -21.96
CA PRO A 77 16.96 -3.47 -21.07
C PRO A 77 17.41 -4.11 -19.76
N GLU A 78 18.51 -4.86 -19.76
CA GLU A 78 19.10 -5.52 -18.59
C GLU A 78 19.89 -4.57 -17.68
N ASP A 79 20.11 -3.31 -18.07
CA ASP A 79 20.78 -2.34 -17.21
C ASP A 79 19.83 -1.86 -16.10
N PRO A 80 20.26 -1.87 -14.82
CA PRO A 80 19.44 -1.44 -13.70
C PRO A 80 18.85 -0.04 -13.89
N PRO A 81 17.53 0.14 -13.78
CA PRO A 81 16.87 1.43 -13.98
C PRO A 81 17.43 2.53 -13.10
N VAL A 82 17.34 3.76 -13.59
CA VAL A 82 17.66 4.97 -12.83
C VAL A 82 16.77 5.08 -11.60
N ARG A 83 17.31 5.57 -10.48
CA ARG A 83 16.59 5.72 -9.21
C ARG A 83 16.08 7.13 -8.94
N ASP A 84 15.88 7.92 -10.01
CA ASP A 84 15.28 9.25 -9.93
C ASP A 84 13.83 9.20 -10.43
N PRO A 85 12.83 9.29 -9.54
CA PRO A 85 11.42 9.25 -9.93
C PRO A 85 10.99 10.38 -10.86
N SER A 86 11.70 11.52 -10.87
CA SER A 86 11.34 12.67 -11.70
C SER A 86 11.54 12.42 -13.19
N LEU A 87 12.33 11.39 -13.55
CA LEU A 87 12.56 10.97 -14.93
C LEU A 87 11.46 10.05 -15.46
N TYR A 88 10.60 9.54 -14.58
CA TYR A 88 9.59 8.56 -14.96
C TYR A 88 8.29 9.22 -15.42
N ALA A 89 7.86 8.93 -16.63
CA ALA A 89 6.51 9.23 -17.07
C ALA A 89 5.53 8.16 -16.56
N LEU A 90 4.29 8.56 -16.27
CA LEU A 90 3.21 7.62 -15.98
C LEU A 90 2.57 7.18 -17.30
N THR A 91 2.29 5.88 -17.46
CA THR A 91 1.45 5.41 -18.58
C THR A 91 -0.02 5.73 -18.30
N ASP A 92 -0.84 5.83 -19.34
CA ASP A 92 -2.29 6.00 -19.18
C ASP A 92 -2.90 4.82 -18.43
N HIS A 93 -2.44 3.60 -18.76
CA HIS A 93 -2.82 2.41 -18.02
C HIS A 93 -2.57 2.55 -16.51
N PHE A 94 -1.40 3.03 -16.10
CA PHE A 94 -1.09 3.25 -14.69
C PHE A 94 -1.96 4.35 -14.06
N ARG A 95 -2.18 5.47 -14.76
CA ARG A 95 -3.04 6.56 -14.28
C ARG A 95 -4.46 6.06 -13.98
N GLU A 96 -5.06 5.33 -14.92
CA GLU A 96 -6.39 4.72 -14.72
C GLU A 96 -6.42 3.80 -13.48
N ARG A 97 -5.32 3.09 -13.18
CA ARG A 97 -5.26 2.20 -12.01
C ARG A 97 -5.21 2.94 -10.68
N LEU A 98 -4.71 4.16 -10.64
CA LEU A 98 -4.61 4.95 -9.40
C LEU A 98 -6.00 5.31 -8.85
N GLU A 99 -6.99 5.40 -9.72
CA GLU A 99 -8.36 5.80 -9.39
C GLU A 99 -9.25 4.61 -9.01
N GLN A 100 -8.80 3.38 -9.26
CA GLN A 100 -9.59 2.17 -9.04
C GLN A 100 -9.75 1.83 -7.55
N PRO A 101 -10.99 1.65 -7.04
CA PRO A 101 -11.24 1.17 -5.70
C PRO A 101 -10.50 -0.13 -5.36
N GLY A 102 -9.94 -0.19 -4.15
CA GLY A 102 -9.13 -1.31 -3.66
C GLY A 102 -7.73 -1.39 -4.28
N ARG A 103 -7.26 -0.31 -4.94
CA ARG A 103 -5.83 -0.09 -5.24
C ARG A 103 -5.24 0.84 -4.20
N TYR A 104 -4.08 0.45 -3.68
CA TYR A 104 -3.39 1.19 -2.59
C TYR A 104 -2.07 1.82 -3.03
N VAL A 105 -1.73 1.66 -4.32
CA VAL A 105 -0.57 2.33 -4.92
C VAL A 105 -0.93 3.79 -5.16
N SER A 106 -0.02 4.68 -4.78
CA SER A 106 -0.05 6.12 -5.07
C SER A 106 1.24 6.57 -5.75
N THR A 107 1.22 7.76 -6.35
CA THR A 107 2.42 8.39 -6.93
C THR A 107 3.54 8.57 -5.91
N ARG A 108 3.20 8.80 -4.63
CA ARG A 108 4.16 8.83 -3.53
C ARG A 108 4.82 7.47 -3.33
N THR A 109 4.03 6.40 -3.17
CA THR A 109 4.60 5.04 -3.00
C THR A 109 5.42 4.60 -4.21
N VAL A 110 5.09 5.05 -5.42
CA VAL A 110 5.91 4.84 -6.62
C VAL A 110 7.25 5.54 -6.50
N SER A 111 7.23 6.80 -6.11
CA SER A 111 8.45 7.59 -5.94
C SER A 111 9.36 6.97 -4.88
N ASP A 112 8.79 6.53 -3.76
CA ASP A 112 9.51 5.89 -2.66
C ASP A 112 10.06 4.53 -3.11
N ALA A 113 9.29 3.73 -3.86
CA ALA A 113 9.75 2.47 -4.41
C ALA A 113 10.91 2.64 -5.41
N ILE A 114 10.88 3.64 -6.29
CA ILE A 114 11.97 3.90 -7.24
C ILE A 114 13.27 4.29 -6.52
N ARG A 115 13.18 5.07 -5.44
CA ARG A 115 14.36 5.49 -4.66
C ARG A 115 14.93 4.35 -3.82
N GLU A 116 14.07 3.71 -3.05
CA GLU A 116 14.48 2.87 -1.90
C GLU A 116 14.15 1.39 -2.09
N GLY A 117 13.30 1.07 -3.05
CA GLY A 117 12.84 -0.30 -3.29
C GLY A 117 13.96 -1.27 -3.69
N GLN A 118 13.75 -2.53 -3.34
CA GLN A 118 14.55 -3.63 -3.83
C GLN A 118 14.31 -3.80 -5.34
N LEU A 119 15.39 -3.86 -6.10
CA LEU A 119 15.34 -4.10 -7.54
C LEU A 119 15.14 -5.58 -7.85
N ARG A 120 14.23 -5.89 -8.78
CA ARG A 120 14.00 -7.24 -9.28
C ARG A 120 13.88 -7.22 -10.79
N TRP A 121 14.48 -8.20 -11.46
CA TRP A 121 14.42 -8.37 -12.91
C TRP A 121 13.84 -9.74 -13.25
N ASN A 122 13.00 -9.80 -14.30
CA ASN A 122 12.78 -11.04 -15.03
C ASN A 122 12.58 -10.76 -16.52
N SER A 123 12.72 -11.80 -17.34
CA SER A 123 12.64 -11.69 -18.79
C SER A 123 11.23 -11.44 -19.34
N THR A 124 10.19 -11.55 -18.52
CA THR A 124 8.79 -11.43 -18.97
C THR A 124 8.22 -10.03 -18.79
N ASP A 125 8.33 -9.44 -17.59
CA ASP A 125 7.81 -8.09 -17.32
C ASP A 125 8.91 -7.08 -16.96
N GLY A 126 10.19 -7.44 -17.16
CA GLY A 126 11.32 -6.53 -16.99
C GLY A 126 11.60 -6.14 -15.54
N TRP A 127 11.97 -4.87 -15.35
CA TRP A 127 12.39 -4.31 -14.06
C TRP A 127 11.22 -3.99 -13.14
N ARG A 128 11.41 -4.30 -11.86
CA ARG A 128 10.48 -3.99 -10.77
C ARG A 128 11.20 -3.40 -9.59
N PHE A 129 10.58 -2.40 -8.98
CA PHE A 129 10.91 -1.92 -7.66
C PHE A 129 9.93 -2.52 -6.65
N ALA A 130 10.45 -3.11 -5.57
CA ALA A 130 9.65 -3.67 -4.49
C ALA A 130 9.98 -2.96 -3.17
N LEU A 131 9.03 -2.24 -2.59
CA LEU A 131 9.14 -1.56 -1.30
C LEU A 131 8.18 -2.21 -0.30
N VAL A 132 8.64 -2.51 0.91
CA VAL A 132 7.76 -3.00 1.99
C VAL A 132 7.60 -1.90 3.04
N GLU A 133 6.37 -1.51 3.32
CA GLU A 133 6.03 -0.48 4.29
C GLU A 133 4.79 -0.93 5.08
N GLY A 134 4.90 -1.00 6.41
CA GLY A 134 3.80 -1.40 7.29
C GLY A 134 3.18 -2.75 6.87
N GLY A 135 3.99 -3.79 6.71
CA GLY A 135 3.55 -5.14 6.35
C GLY A 135 3.02 -5.33 4.92
N VAL A 136 2.92 -4.27 4.12
CA VAL A 136 2.44 -4.32 2.72
C VAL A 136 3.61 -4.08 1.77
N ARG A 137 3.76 -4.96 0.77
CA ARG A 137 4.71 -4.80 -0.34
C ARG A 137 4.04 -4.05 -1.48
N PHE A 138 4.67 -2.96 -1.91
CA PHE A 138 4.36 -2.21 -3.13
C PHE A 138 5.31 -2.69 -4.22
N VAL A 139 4.76 -3.21 -5.32
CA VAL A 139 5.51 -3.61 -6.50
C VAL A 139 5.19 -2.63 -7.63
N VAL A 140 6.23 -2.04 -8.21
CA VAL A 140 6.15 -1.07 -9.32
C VAL A 140 6.92 -1.63 -10.50
N VAL A 141 6.23 -1.84 -11.61
CA VAL A 141 6.83 -2.29 -12.88
C VAL A 141 7.17 -1.08 -13.71
N VAL A 142 8.38 -1.06 -14.25
CA VAL A 142 8.86 0.00 -15.13
C VAL A 142 9.27 -0.56 -16.48
N GLY A 143 9.17 0.28 -17.51
CA GLY A 143 9.55 -0.02 -18.88
C GLY A 143 10.39 1.11 -19.48
N ASP A 144 10.85 0.92 -20.71
CA ASP A 144 11.67 1.86 -21.48
C ASP A 144 12.91 2.35 -20.70
N THR A 145 13.48 1.47 -19.87
CA THR A 145 14.59 1.76 -18.94
C THR A 145 15.93 1.93 -19.63
N GLU A 146 16.00 1.55 -20.90
CA GLU A 146 17.10 1.79 -21.83
C GLU A 146 17.08 3.22 -22.41
N THR A 147 15.96 3.93 -22.29
CA THR A 147 15.79 5.29 -22.82
C THR A 147 16.05 6.36 -21.75
N ASN A 148 16.11 7.63 -22.19
CA ASN A 148 16.16 8.78 -21.27
C ASN A 148 14.81 9.12 -20.63
N SER A 149 13.74 8.39 -20.98
CA SER A 149 12.37 8.66 -20.53
C SER A 149 11.69 7.36 -20.09
N PRO A 150 12.15 6.72 -19.01
CA PRO A 150 11.54 5.47 -18.54
C PRO A 150 10.10 5.71 -18.10
N VAL A 151 9.29 4.65 -18.08
CA VAL A 151 7.86 4.75 -17.80
C VAL A 151 7.44 3.84 -16.65
N VAL A 152 6.47 4.28 -15.85
CA VAL A 152 5.76 3.43 -14.88
C VAL A 152 4.62 2.74 -15.62
N VAL A 153 4.76 1.43 -15.80
CA VAL A 153 3.82 0.60 -16.56
C VAL A 153 2.62 0.21 -15.68
N THR A 154 2.89 -0.30 -14.49
CA THR A 154 1.83 -0.70 -13.56
C THR A 154 2.37 -0.80 -12.13
N GLY A 155 1.46 -0.95 -11.15
CA GLY A 155 1.84 -1.27 -9.79
C GLY A 155 0.73 -1.97 -9.02
N TRP A 156 1.10 -2.74 -8.01
CA TRP A 156 0.16 -3.43 -7.12
C TRP A 156 0.71 -3.59 -5.70
N THR A 157 -0.16 -4.05 -4.81
CA THR A 157 0.18 -4.37 -3.44
C THR A 157 0.02 -5.86 -3.16
N GLU A 158 0.84 -6.36 -2.24
CA GLU A 158 0.78 -7.71 -1.69
C GLU A 158 0.95 -7.63 -0.17
N VAL A 159 0.29 -8.51 0.58
CA VAL A 159 0.57 -8.64 2.02
C VAL A 159 1.91 -9.37 2.17
N ALA A 160 2.91 -8.68 2.70
CA ALA A 160 4.23 -9.26 3.00
C ALA A 160 4.26 -9.87 4.40
N ASP A 161 3.63 -9.19 5.35
CA ASP A 161 3.46 -9.61 6.74
C ASP A 161 2.10 -9.11 7.23
N ARG A 162 1.19 -10.04 7.54
CA ARG A 162 -0.19 -9.70 7.93
C ARG A 162 -0.25 -9.07 9.31
N GLU A 163 0.56 -9.54 10.25
CA GLU A 163 0.57 -9.02 11.61
C GLU A 163 1.11 -7.59 11.61
N ALA A 164 2.26 -7.37 10.95
CA ALA A 164 2.81 -6.03 10.78
C ALA A 164 1.87 -5.09 10.02
N ALA A 165 1.05 -5.60 9.08
CA ALA A 165 0.07 -4.78 8.37
C ALA A 165 -1.11 -4.36 9.25
N LEU A 166 -1.57 -5.22 10.16
CA LEU A 166 -2.65 -4.90 11.08
C LEU A 166 -2.20 -3.99 12.24
N GLU A 167 -0.93 -4.08 12.64
CA GLU A 167 -0.34 -3.16 13.63
C GLU A 167 0.01 -1.80 13.02
N ALA A 168 0.17 -1.71 11.70
CA ALA A 168 0.39 -0.45 11.03
C ALA A 168 -0.88 0.40 11.03
N SER A 169 -0.82 1.62 11.57
CA SER A 169 -1.97 2.54 11.65
C SER A 169 -2.55 2.98 10.30
N ARG A 170 -1.91 2.60 9.19
CA ARG A 170 -2.30 2.95 7.83
C ARG A 170 -3.42 2.05 7.29
N TRP A 171 -3.56 0.84 7.81
CA TRP A 171 -4.44 -0.19 7.24
C TRP A 171 -5.46 -0.64 8.27
N ASP A 172 -6.72 -0.77 7.86
CA ASP A 172 -7.67 -1.55 8.64
C ASP A 172 -7.69 -3.02 8.15
N GLY A 173 -8.41 -3.89 8.88
CA GLY A 173 -8.51 -5.30 8.51
C GLY A 173 -9.13 -5.54 7.12
N VAL A 174 -10.04 -4.65 6.69
CA VAL A 174 -10.68 -4.74 5.36
C VAL A 174 -9.68 -4.40 4.27
N ASP A 175 -8.76 -3.45 4.48
CA ASP A 175 -7.69 -3.16 3.52
C ASP A 175 -6.76 -4.36 3.33
N VAL A 176 -6.30 -4.94 4.44
CA VAL A 176 -5.38 -6.09 4.43
C VAL A 176 -6.02 -7.29 3.72
N ASP A 177 -7.29 -7.57 4.02
CA ASP A 177 -8.04 -8.64 3.38
C ASP A 177 -8.29 -8.35 1.88
N THR A 178 -8.59 -7.10 1.51
CA THR A 178 -8.76 -6.67 0.11
C THR A 178 -7.48 -6.87 -0.69
N ILE A 179 -6.34 -6.46 -0.16
CA ILE A 179 -5.02 -6.66 -0.78
C ILE A 179 -4.78 -8.15 -1.00
N ALA A 180 -5.03 -8.97 0.03
CA ALA A 180 -4.79 -10.40 -0.02
C ALA A 180 -5.72 -11.13 -1.02
N VAL A 181 -7.01 -10.75 -1.11
CA VAL A 181 -7.94 -11.30 -2.11
C VAL A 181 -7.52 -10.88 -3.52
N ARG A 182 -7.18 -9.60 -3.74
CA ARG A 182 -6.72 -9.12 -5.06
C ARG A 182 -5.44 -9.82 -5.53
N ALA A 183 -4.48 -10.00 -4.64
CA ALA A 183 -3.24 -10.71 -4.94
C ALA A 183 -3.55 -12.16 -5.33
N ALA A 184 -4.36 -12.86 -4.53
CA ALA A 184 -4.76 -14.22 -4.81
C ALA A 184 -5.47 -14.37 -6.17
N LEU A 185 -6.39 -13.46 -6.52
CA LEU A 185 -7.07 -13.44 -7.83
C LEU A 185 -6.07 -13.21 -8.97
N SER A 186 -4.95 -12.53 -8.71
CA SER A 186 -3.98 -12.16 -9.74
C SER A 186 -2.91 -13.22 -10.00
N GLU A 187 -2.56 -14.05 -9.01
CA GLU A 187 -1.49 -15.08 -9.11
C GLU A 187 -1.75 -16.16 -10.17
N ALA A 188 -3.01 -16.52 -10.43
CA ALA A 188 -3.37 -17.48 -11.47
C ALA A 188 -4.74 -17.14 -12.05
N ALA A 189 -4.76 -16.73 -13.32
CA ALA A 189 -5.97 -16.20 -13.94
C ALA A 189 -7.11 -17.24 -13.97
N SER A 190 -6.83 -18.49 -14.35
CA SER A 190 -7.82 -19.54 -14.55
C SER A 190 -8.10 -20.38 -13.30
N THR A 191 -7.20 -20.39 -12.32
CA THR A 191 -7.29 -21.26 -11.15
C THR A 191 -8.35 -20.76 -10.16
N PRO A 192 -9.33 -21.60 -9.77
CA PRO A 192 -10.20 -21.28 -8.65
C PRO A 192 -9.42 -21.19 -7.34
N ILE A 193 -9.63 -20.13 -6.55
CA ILE A 193 -8.92 -19.90 -5.28
C ILE A 193 -9.82 -19.87 -4.01
N PRO A 194 -10.81 -20.77 -3.81
CA PRO A 194 -11.74 -20.71 -2.68
C PRO A 194 -11.08 -20.54 -1.30
N ASP A 195 -10.01 -21.29 -1.02
CA ASP A 195 -9.37 -21.27 0.30
C ASP A 195 -8.59 -19.98 0.58
N ARG A 196 -8.30 -19.21 -0.48
CA ARG A 196 -7.75 -17.85 -0.35
C ARG A 196 -8.86 -16.79 -0.23
N ILE A 197 -10.12 -17.12 -0.53
CA ILE A 197 -11.25 -16.18 -0.36
C ILE A 197 -11.93 -16.40 0.99
N ARG A 198 -12.21 -17.65 1.36
CA ARG A 198 -12.95 -18.04 2.57
C ARG A 198 -12.51 -17.39 3.88
N PRO A 199 -11.22 -17.15 4.18
CA PRO A 199 -10.87 -16.58 5.48
C PRO A 199 -11.07 -15.06 5.57
N ARG A 200 -11.51 -14.38 4.50
CA ARG A 200 -11.37 -12.93 4.35
C ARG A 200 -12.71 -12.22 4.26
N THR A 201 -12.72 -10.99 4.75
CA THR A 201 -13.87 -10.09 4.68
C THR A 201 -13.51 -8.90 3.80
N VAL A 202 -14.29 -8.68 2.74
CA VAL A 202 -14.13 -7.49 1.88
C VAL A 202 -15.48 -6.81 1.74
N THR A 203 -15.80 -5.96 2.71
CA THR A 203 -17.05 -5.18 2.75
C THR A 203 -16.97 -3.86 1.98
N ARG A 204 -15.75 -3.37 1.72
CA ARG A 204 -15.52 -2.24 0.82
C ARG A 204 -15.26 -2.77 -0.58
N PRO A 205 -16.14 -2.53 -1.56
CA PRO A 205 -15.98 -3.16 -2.85
C PRO A 205 -14.75 -2.66 -3.61
N PHE A 206 -14.07 -3.57 -4.30
CA PHE A 206 -12.89 -3.28 -5.13
C PHE A 206 -13.11 -3.68 -6.59
N GLU A 207 -12.32 -3.13 -7.51
CA GLU A 207 -12.54 -3.35 -8.94
C GLU A 207 -11.59 -4.37 -9.57
N VAL A 208 -12.19 -5.31 -10.32
CA VAL A 208 -11.48 -6.22 -11.23
C VAL A 208 -12.26 -6.33 -12.53
N GLY A 209 -11.65 -5.89 -13.64
CA GLY A 209 -12.36 -5.78 -14.92
C GLY A 209 -13.48 -4.75 -14.80
N GLU A 210 -14.68 -5.11 -15.27
CA GLU A 210 -15.89 -4.28 -15.19
C GLU A 210 -16.71 -4.54 -13.91
N HIS A 211 -16.18 -5.28 -12.93
CA HIS A 211 -16.92 -5.71 -11.74
C HIS A 211 -16.40 -5.06 -10.47
N ARG A 212 -17.34 -4.59 -9.64
CA ARG A 212 -17.13 -4.09 -8.28
C ARG A 212 -17.45 -5.20 -7.28
N LEU A 213 -16.46 -5.67 -6.52
CA LEU A 213 -16.47 -6.98 -5.86
C LEU A 213 -16.38 -6.88 -4.33
N GLU A 214 -17.16 -7.71 -3.65
CA GLU A 214 -17.17 -7.90 -2.19
C GLU A 214 -17.15 -9.40 -1.82
N THR A 215 -16.87 -9.72 -0.55
CA THR A 215 -17.01 -11.09 -0.02
C THR A 215 -17.20 -11.07 1.50
N GLU A 216 -17.99 -12.02 1.99
CA GLU A 216 -18.19 -12.25 3.43
C GLU A 216 -17.29 -13.39 3.93
N PRO A 217 -16.89 -13.38 5.22
CA PRO A 217 -16.10 -14.45 5.79
C PRO A 217 -16.79 -15.82 5.64
N GLY A 218 -16.02 -16.80 5.18
CA GLY A 218 -16.45 -18.16 4.85
C GLY A 218 -16.91 -18.36 3.41
N GLU A 219 -17.11 -17.29 2.62
CA GLU A 219 -17.56 -17.44 1.23
C GLU A 219 -16.43 -17.93 0.31
N PRO A 220 -16.68 -18.95 -0.53
CA PRO A 220 -15.69 -19.46 -1.49
C PRO A 220 -15.67 -18.67 -2.81
N PHE A 221 -16.23 -17.46 -2.85
CA PHE A 221 -16.36 -16.63 -4.04
C PHE A 221 -16.40 -15.15 -3.67
N VAL A 222 -16.04 -14.29 -4.62
CA VAL A 222 -16.36 -12.86 -4.58
C VAL A 222 -17.67 -12.62 -5.33
N ARG A 223 -18.48 -11.67 -4.86
CA ARG A 223 -19.74 -11.27 -5.48
C ARG A 223 -19.59 -9.87 -6.09
N CYS A 224 -20.08 -9.69 -7.31
CA CYS A 224 -20.20 -8.35 -7.90
C CYS A 224 -21.44 -7.64 -7.34
N THR A 225 -21.27 -6.42 -6.81
CA THR A 225 -22.35 -5.59 -6.26
C THR A 225 -23.33 -5.13 -7.34
N ASP A 226 -22.86 -5.03 -8.59
CA ASP A 226 -23.64 -4.40 -9.68
C ASP A 226 -24.48 -5.42 -10.46
N CYS A 227 -23.93 -6.61 -10.75
CA CYS A 227 -24.61 -7.66 -11.51
C CYS A 227 -24.99 -8.89 -10.67
N GLY A 228 -24.52 -8.98 -9.42
CA GLY A 228 -24.79 -10.09 -8.51
C GLY A 228 -24.08 -11.41 -8.85
N CYS A 229 -23.25 -11.44 -9.91
CA CYS A 229 -22.52 -12.63 -10.31
C CYS A 229 -21.46 -13.00 -9.25
N ARG A 230 -21.19 -14.30 -9.13
CA ARG A 230 -20.23 -14.87 -8.19
C ARG A 230 -19.04 -15.44 -8.96
N PHE A 231 -17.83 -15.17 -8.49
CA PHE A 231 -16.59 -15.57 -9.18
C PHE A 231 -15.58 -16.19 -8.23
N ARG A 232 -14.77 -17.13 -8.75
CA ARG A 232 -13.74 -17.85 -7.99
C ARG A 232 -12.33 -17.69 -8.57
N SER A 233 -12.20 -17.06 -9.72
CA SER A 233 -10.95 -16.85 -10.46
C SER A 233 -11.03 -15.52 -11.23
N LYS A 234 -9.88 -14.96 -11.58
CA LYS A 234 -9.81 -13.71 -12.35
C LYS A 234 -10.33 -13.88 -13.77
N GLU A 235 -10.04 -14.98 -14.43
CA GLU A 235 -10.58 -15.31 -15.75
C GLU A 235 -12.11 -15.38 -15.71
N GLY A 236 -12.70 -15.96 -14.67
CA GLY A 236 -14.15 -15.96 -14.49
C GLY A 236 -14.74 -14.55 -14.43
N ILE A 237 -14.02 -13.61 -13.81
CA ILE A 237 -14.40 -12.19 -13.72
C ILE A 237 -14.24 -11.51 -15.09
N THR A 238 -13.08 -11.65 -15.73
CA THR A 238 -12.73 -10.88 -16.94
C THR A 238 -13.31 -11.44 -18.23
N SER A 239 -13.69 -12.72 -18.27
CA SER A 239 -14.35 -13.36 -19.43
C SER A 239 -15.80 -12.94 -19.59
N ARG A 240 -16.41 -12.33 -18.56
CA ARG A 240 -17.81 -11.94 -18.56
C ARG A 240 -17.95 -10.44 -18.34
N ARG A 241 -18.62 -9.77 -19.29
CA ARG A 241 -18.98 -8.35 -19.13
C ARG A 241 -19.95 -8.15 -17.97
N CYS A 242 -19.77 -7.06 -17.23
CA CYS A 242 -20.72 -6.67 -16.21
C CYS A 242 -21.96 -6.09 -16.88
N ARG A 243 -23.09 -6.74 -16.71
CA ARG A 243 -24.39 -6.21 -17.13
C ARG A 243 -25.11 -5.81 -15.86
N GLN A 244 -25.10 -4.51 -15.55
CA GLN A 244 -25.82 -3.96 -14.41
C GLN A 244 -27.24 -4.53 -14.43
N ARG A 245 -27.70 -5.03 -13.29
CA ARG A 245 -29.13 -5.32 -13.16
C ARG A 245 -29.82 -3.98 -13.28
N SER A 246 -30.60 -3.76 -14.35
CA SER A 246 -31.54 -2.64 -14.36
C SER A 246 -32.31 -2.71 -13.05
N PRO A 247 -32.34 -1.65 -12.23
CA PRO A 247 -33.16 -1.65 -11.04
C PRO A 247 -34.59 -1.92 -11.50
N GLY A 248 -35.08 -3.11 -11.16
CA GLY A 248 -36.43 -3.53 -11.50
C GLY A 248 -37.40 -2.54 -10.89
N ARG A 249 -38.27 -2.01 -11.76
CA ARG A 249 -39.44 -1.20 -11.45
C ARG A 249 -40.37 -1.88 -10.46
#